data_AF-A0A382HSL6-F1
#
_entry.id   AF-A0A382HSL6-F1
#
_cell.length_a   1.000
_cell.length_b   1.000
_cell.length_c   1.000
_cell.angle_alpha   90.00
_cell.angle_beta   90.00
_cell.angle_gamma   90.00
#
_symmetry.space_group_name_H-M   'P 1'
#
loop_
_entity.id
_entity.type
_entity.pdbx_description
1 polymer ?
#
loop_
_entity_poly.entity_id
_entity_poly.type
_entity_poly.pdbx_seq_one_letter_code
_entity_poly.pdbx_strand_id
1 'polypeptide(L)'
;MDDISTSTLFIALGVLILLSAYFSSSETGMMSINRYRLKHLQGEGNRSAIRVAKLLERPDRLIGLILIGNNLVNIAASSLA
;
A
#
# COMPACT_ATOMS: atom_id res chain seq x y z
N MET A 1 5.52 33.55 -7.19
CA MET A 1 5.31 32.13 -7.48
C MET A 1 6.49 31.45 -6.84
N ASP A 2 6.34 31.11 -5.56
CA ASP A 2 7.44 30.57 -4.75
C ASP A 2 7.84 29.22 -5.34
N ASP A 3 9.05 29.18 -5.90
CA ASP A 3 9.65 27.98 -6.46
C ASP A 3 9.53 26.85 -5.44
N ILE A 4 8.81 25.78 -5.77
CA ILE A 4 8.83 24.57 -4.92
C ILE A 4 10.28 24.13 -4.86
N SER A 5 10.87 24.32 -3.68
CA SER A 5 12.26 24.01 -3.42
C SER A 5 12.50 22.53 -3.73
N THR A 6 13.55 22.23 -4.48
CA THR A 6 13.94 20.86 -4.88
C THR A 6 14.01 19.92 -3.68
N SER A 7 14.35 20.46 -2.51
CA SER A 7 14.31 19.80 -1.20
C SER A 7 12.94 19.21 -0.85
N THR A 8 11.85 19.96 -1.08
CA THR A 8 10.47 19.53 -0.84
C THR A 8 10.09 18.39 -1.79
N LEU A 9 10.54 18.44 -3.04
CA LEU A 9 10.32 17.39 -4.03
C LEU A 9 11.00 16.07 -3.62
N PHE A 10 12.26 16.13 -3.16
CA PHE A 10 12.99 14.96 -2.68
C PHE A 10 12.40 14.37 -1.39
N ILE A 11 11.90 15.21 -0.48
CA ILE A 11 11.21 14.75 0.73
C ILE A 11 9.91 14.04 0.35
N ALA A 12 9.10 14.63 -0.55
CA ALA A 12 7.87 14.02 -1.03
C ALA A 12 8.13 12.68 -1.73
N LEU A 13 9.17 12.60 -2.57
CA LEU A 13 9.60 11.37 -3.24
C LEU A 13 10.01 10.29 -2.23
N GLY A 14 10.79 10.66 -1.20
CA GLY A 14 11.17 9.73 -0.13
C GLY A 14 9.97 9.16 0.61
N VAL A 15 8.99 10.00 0.94
CA VAL A 15 7.75 9.59 1.60
C VAL A 15 6.92 8.65 0.70
N LEU A 16 6.80 8.97 -0.60
CA LEU A 16 6.08 8.13 -1.57
C LEU A 16 6.74 6.76 -1.76
N ILE A 17 8.07 6.69 -1.78
CA ILE A 17 8.81 5.43 -1.87
C ILE A 17 8.59 4.58 -0.62
N LEU A 18 8.65 5.18 0.57
CA LEU A 18 8.40 4.47 1.84
C LEU A 18 6.96 3.93 1.90
N LEU A 19 5.98 4.72 1.46
CA LEU A 19 4.58 4.29 1.36
C LEU A 19 4.41 3.13 0.37
N SER A 20 4.99 3.22 -0.83
CA SER A 20 4.97 2.12 -1.81
C SER A 20 5.66 0.86 -1.28
N ALA A 21 6.80 1.00 -0.59
CA ALA A 21 7.51 -0.12 0.01
C ALA A 21 6.69 -0.78 1.14
N TYR A 22 6.00 0.02 1.97
CA TYR A 22 5.10 -0.50 3.00
C TYR A 22 3.93 -1.28 2.39
N PHE A 23 3.31 -0.75 1.32
CA PHE A 23 2.21 -1.46 0.67
C PHE A 23 2.65 -2.69 -0.12
N SER A 24 3.77 -2.63 -0.82
CA SER A 24 4.35 -3.78 -1.55
C SER A 24 4.80 -4.91 -0.60
N SER A 25 5.40 -4.55 0.54
CA SER A 25 5.74 -5.54 1.57
C SER A 25 4.49 -6.15 2.23
N SER A 26 3.44 -5.36 2.46
CA SER A 26 2.16 -5.88 2.96
C SER A 26 1.46 -6.80 1.96
N GLU A 27 1.54 -6.52 0.66
CA GLU A 27 1.04 -7.40 -0.41
C GLU A 27 1.84 -8.70 -0.47
N THR A 28 3.17 -8.62 -0.44
CA THR A 28 4.05 -9.79 -0.46
C THR A 28 3.81 -10.68 0.76
N GLY A 29 3.67 -10.09 1.95
CA GLY A 29 3.31 -10.81 3.17
C GLY A 29 1.95 -11.49 3.06
N MET A 30 0.94 -10.81 2.51
CA MET A 30 -0.37 -11.41 2.26
C MET A 30 -0.30 -12.58 1.26
N MET A 31 0.47 -12.44 0.19
CA MET A 31 0.64 -13.50 -0.83
C MET A 31 1.45 -14.70 -0.32
N SER A 32 2.38 -14.49 0.62
CA SER A 32 3.19 -15.57 1.22
C SER A 32 2.42 -16.45 2.22
N ILE A 33 1.23 -16.03 2.66
CA ILE A 33 0.45 -16.77 3.64
C ILE A 33 -0.07 -18.08 3.03
N ASN A 34 0.25 -19.20 3.68
CA ASN A 34 -0.30 -20.50 3.31
C ASN A 34 -1.80 -20.56 3.66
N ARG A 35 -2.64 -20.45 2.64
CA ARG A 35 -4.11 -20.45 2.77
C ARG A 35 -4.66 -21.74 3.38
N TYR A 36 -3.98 -22.87 3.21
CA TYR A 36 -4.39 -24.15 3.81
C TYR A 36 -4.23 -24.12 5.34
N ARG A 37 -3.07 -23.67 5.81
CA ARG A 37 -2.80 -23.50 7.25
C ARG A 37 -3.73 -22.45 7.86
N LEU A 38 -4.01 -21.36 7.14
CA LEU A 38 -4.94 -20.33 7.58
C LEU A 38 -6.36 -20.86 7.75
N LYS A 39 -6.88 -21.65 6.79
CA LYS A 39 -8.19 -22.31 6.90
C LYS A 39 -8.25 -23.29 8.06
N HIS A 40 -7.18 -24.03 8.31
CA HIS A 40 -7.10 -24.95 9.45
C HIS A 40 -7.22 -24.21 10.78
N LEU A 41 -6.41 -23.15 10.97
CA LEU A 41 -6.46 -22.29 12.15
C LEU A 41 -7.83 -21.59 12.33
N GLN A 42 -8.52 -21.25 11.24
CA GLN A 42 -9.90 -20.75 11.32
C GLN A 42 -10.87 -21.81 11.85
N GLY A 43 -10.72 -23.06 11.41
CA GLY A 43 -11.52 -24.21 11.89
C GLY A 43 -11.30 -24.51 13.36
N GLU A 44 -10.10 -24.24 13.89
CA GLU A 44 -9.76 -24.33 15.32
C GLU A 44 -10.28 -23.14 16.15
N GLY A 45 -11.00 -22.19 15.54
CA GLY A 45 -11.57 -21.03 16.25
C GLY A 45 -10.58 -19.88 16.49
N ASN A 46 -9.41 -19.87 15.84
CA ASN A 46 -8.44 -18.81 16.02
C ASN A 46 -8.94 -17.48 15.44
N ARG A 47 -9.32 -16.56 16.33
CA ARG A 47 -9.83 -15.21 15.99
C ARG A 47 -8.87 -14.39 15.13
N SER A 48 -7.56 -14.58 15.29
CA SER A 48 -6.55 -13.88 14.49
C SER A 48 -6.50 -14.44 13.07
N ALA A 49 -6.58 -15.75 12.90
CA ALA A 49 -6.65 -16.40 11.59
C ALA A 49 -7.92 -15.98 10.81
N ILE A 50 -9.06 -15.83 11.50
CA ILE A 50 -10.31 -15.36 10.89
C ILE A 50 -10.18 -13.92 10.38
N ARG A 51 -9.55 -13.04 11.15
CA ARG A 51 -9.31 -11.65 10.74
C ARG A 51 -8.36 -11.57 9.55
N VAL A 52 -7.26 -12.32 9.58
CA VAL A 52 -6.29 -12.38 8.49
C VAL A 52 -6.96 -12.91 7.21
N ALA A 53 -7.77 -13.96 7.29
CA ALA A 53 -8.48 -14.48 6.12
C ALA A 53 -9.41 -13.45 5.45
N LYS A 54 -10.13 -12.64 6.22
CA LYS A 54 -10.96 -11.53 5.70
C LYS A 54 -10.13 -10.43 5.04
N LEU A 55 -8.96 -10.11 5.59
CA LEU A 55 -8.06 -9.09 5.03
C LEU A 55 -7.51 -9.50 3.66
N LEU A 56 -7.26 -10.80 3.44
CA LEU A 56 -6.75 -11.32 2.18
C LEU A 56 -7.78 -11.38 1.02
N GLU A 57 -9.01 -10.90 1.20
CA GLU A 57 -10.04 -10.94 0.15
C GLU A 57 -9.94 -9.79 -0.88
N ARG A 58 -9.22 -8.69 -0.61
CA ARG A 58 -9.22 -7.49 -1.48
C ARG A 58 -7.87 -6.77 -1.63
N PRO A 59 -6.91 -7.34 -2.37
CA PRO A 59 -5.62 -6.70 -2.66
C PRO A 59 -5.71 -5.52 -3.65
N ASP A 60 -6.70 -5.50 -4.57
CA ASP A 60 -6.79 -4.53 -5.66
C ASP A 60 -6.95 -3.07 -5.23
N ARG A 61 -7.50 -2.83 -4.03
CA ARG A 61 -7.69 -1.48 -3.49
C ARG A 61 -6.37 -0.78 -3.16
N LEU A 62 -5.34 -1.54 -2.83
CA LEU A 62 -4.01 -1.01 -2.49
C LEU A 62 -3.28 -0.51 -3.73
N ILE A 63 -3.29 -1.32 -4.79
CA ILE A 63 -2.69 -0.96 -6.09
C ILE A 63 -3.38 0.27 -6.67
N GLY A 64 -4.71 0.35 -6.58
CA GLY A 64 -5.47 1.52 -7.01
C GLY A 64 -5.12 2.79 -6.23
N LEU A 65 -4.88 2.69 -4.92
CA LEU A 65 -4.53 3.84 -4.08
C LEU A 65 -3.15 4.42 -4.44
N ILE A 66 -2.18 3.55 -4.73
CA ILE A 66 -0.82 3.93 -5.13
C ILE A 66 -0.83 4.64 -6.49
N LEU A 67 -1.59 4.12 -7.46
CA LEU A 67 -1.72 4.70 -8.80
C LEU A 67 -2.43 6.07 -8.79
N ILE A 68 -3.46 6.23 -7.95
CA ILE A 68 -4.18 7.50 -7.78
C ILE A 68 -3.28 8.54 -7.10
N GLY A 69 -2.56 8.17 -6.04
CA GLY A 69 -1.66 9.07 -5.32
C GLY A 69 -0.54 9.61 -6.21
N ASN A 70 0.08 8.75 -7.02
CA ASN A 70 1.14 9.17 -7.95
C ASN A 70 0.62 10.13 -9.02
N ASN A 71 -0.54 9.82 -9.62
CA ASN A 71 -1.17 10.72 -10.59
C ASN A 71 -1.57 12.06 -9.99
N LEU A 72 -2.08 12.09 -8.76
CA LEU A 72 -2.47 13.34 -8.09
C LEU A 72 -1.26 14.26 -7.86
N VAL A 73 -0.13 13.69 -7.43
CA VAL A 73 1.12 14.43 -7.23
C VAL A 73 1.67 14.94 -8.56
N ASN A 74 1.64 14.12 -9.63
CA ASN A 74 2.06 14.55 -10.96
C ASN A 74 1.18 15.68 -11.50
N ILE A 75 -0.14 15.59 -11.35
CA ILE A 75 -1.08 16.64 -11.79
C ILE A 75 -0.85 17.93 -10.99
N ALA A 76 -0.64 17.83 -9.67
CA ALA A 76 -0.34 18.99 -8.84
C ALA A 76 1.00 19.65 -9.21
N ALA A 77 2.01 18.85 -9.54
CA ALA A 77 3.31 19.34 -10.03
C ALA A 77 3.20 19.98 -11.43
N SER A 78 2.48 19.35 -12.36
CA SER A 78 2.21 19.91 -13.69
C SER A 78 1.30 21.14 -13.66
N SER A 79 0.46 21.30 -12.64
CA SER A 79 -0.37 22.50 -12.47
C SER A 79 0.40 23.67 -11.88
N LEU A 80 1.59 23.42 -11.31
CA LEU A 80 2.41 24.45 -10.69
C LEU A 80 3.64 24.83 -11.53
N ALA A 81 4.08 23.94 -12.42
CA ALA A 81 4.99 24.25 -13.52
C ALA A 81 4.27 25.00 -14.65
#